data_AF-X1JS66-F1
#
_entry.id   AF-X1JS66-F1
#
_cell.length_a   1.000
_cell.length_b   1.000
_cell.length_c   1.000
_cell.angle_alpha   90.00
_cell.angle_beta   90.00
_cell.angle_gamma   90.00
#
_symmetry.space_group_name_H-M   'P 1'
#
loop_
_entity.id
_entity.type
_entity.pdbx_description
1 polymer ?
#
loop_
_entity_poly.entity_id
_entity_poly.type
_entity_poly.pdbx_seq_one_letter_code
_entity_poly.pdbx_strand_id
1 'polypeptide(L)'
;MNSISSGVGTAGRNIPGIKKPELVKFDINPLEYDLIILGTPVWAWNISPPMRSFLSMFDLNSKNVALWMSHAGDGVKAMIRFKEFLEGANIIDSITFQIPLKKNSDENKEKAIAWIQGVIKEQ
;
A
#
# COMPACT_ATOMS: atom_id res chain seq x y z
N MET A 1 -47.27 -22.13 -26.86
CA MET A 1 -46.73 -23.31 -26.16
C MET A 1 -45.47 -23.73 -26.90
N ASN A 2 -44.29 -23.56 -26.31
CA ASN A 2 -43.04 -24.09 -26.86
C ASN A 2 -42.15 -24.67 -25.76
N SER A 3 -41.42 -25.71 -26.19
CA SER A 3 -40.83 -26.82 -25.46
C SER A 3 -39.65 -26.48 -24.54
N ILE A 4 -39.39 -27.43 -23.65
CA ILE A 4 -38.29 -27.54 -22.68
C ILE A 4 -36.99 -27.97 -23.41
N SER A 5 -35.83 -27.37 -23.08
CA SER A 5 -34.53 -28.05 -23.28
C SER A 5 -33.60 -27.82 -22.09
N SER A 6 -33.46 -28.90 -21.32
CA SER A 6 -32.30 -29.38 -20.55
C SER A 6 -31.01 -28.54 -20.58
N GLY A 7 -30.50 -28.26 -19.39
CA GLY A 7 -29.24 -27.54 -19.18
C GLY A 7 -27.95 -28.35 -19.40
N VAL A 8 -26.86 -27.59 -19.52
CA VAL A 8 -25.49 -27.95 -19.14
C VAL A 8 -24.87 -26.65 -18.62
N GLY A 9 -24.89 -26.43 -17.31
CA GLY A 9 -24.17 -25.33 -16.67
C GLY A 9 -22.73 -25.77 -16.42
N THR A 10 -21.82 -25.41 -17.32
CA THR A 10 -20.38 -25.53 -17.08
C THR A 10 -20.01 -24.61 -15.92
N ALA A 11 -19.50 -25.19 -14.84
CA ALA A 11 -19.02 -24.49 -13.66
C ALA A 11 -17.71 -23.74 -13.96
N GLY A 12 -17.78 -22.67 -14.74
CA GLY A 12 -16.77 -21.62 -14.78
C GLY A 12 -16.93 -20.77 -13.53
N ARG A 13 -16.14 -21.04 -12.49
CA ARG A 13 -16.11 -20.23 -11.27
C ARG A 13 -15.37 -18.90 -11.56
N ASN A 14 -15.97 -18.05 -12.39
CA ASN A 14 -15.64 -16.63 -12.47
C ASN A 14 -16.26 -15.98 -11.25
N ILE A 15 -15.43 -15.56 -10.30
CA ILE A 15 -15.86 -14.78 -9.14
C ILE A 15 -15.97 -13.33 -9.62
N PRO A 16 -17.17 -12.79 -9.88
CA PRO A 16 -17.30 -11.44 -10.38
C PRO A 16 -17.19 -10.49 -9.18
N GLY A 17 -16.28 -9.53 -9.26
CA GLY A 17 -16.36 -8.34 -8.42
C GLY A 17 -15.45 -8.30 -7.19
N ILE A 18 -14.14 -8.51 -7.37
CA ILE A 18 -13.21 -7.67 -6.60
C ILE A 18 -13.35 -6.26 -7.20
N LYS A 19 -14.37 -5.54 -6.75
CA LYS A 19 -14.56 -4.12 -7.03
C LYS A 19 -13.30 -3.46 -6.46
N LYS A 20 -12.32 -3.15 -7.32
CA LYS A 20 -11.17 -2.33 -6.93
C LYS A 20 -11.79 -1.08 -6.28
N PRO A 21 -11.50 -0.77 -5.01
CA PRO A 21 -12.10 0.40 -4.39
C PRO A 21 -11.72 1.60 -5.25
N GLU A 22 -12.72 2.24 -5.87
CA GLU A 22 -12.53 3.48 -6.58
C GLU A 22 -12.04 4.49 -5.54
N LEU A 23 -10.78 4.88 -5.65
CA LEU A 23 -10.21 5.92 -4.82
C LEU A 23 -10.98 7.20 -5.12
N VAL A 24 -11.38 7.93 -4.07
CA VAL A 24 -11.97 9.26 -4.20
C VAL A 24 -11.01 10.09 -5.05
N LYS A 25 -11.53 10.78 -6.07
CA LYS A 25 -10.71 11.61 -6.96
C LYS A 25 -9.88 12.58 -6.11
N PHE A 26 -8.57 12.47 -6.21
CA PHE A 26 -7.65 13.42 -5.62
C PHE A 26 -7.53 14.59 -6.60
N ASP A 27 -7.79 15.80 -6.11
CA ASP A 27 -7.55 17.05 -6.85
C ASP A 27 -6.07 17.49 -6.74
N ILE A 28 -5.21 16.57 -6.30
CA ILE A 28 -3.80 16.77 -5.98
C ILE A 28 -3.02 15.83 -6.87
N ASN A 29 -2.04 16.36 -7.60
CA ASN A 29 -1.12 15.55 -8.40
C ASN A 29 0.08 15.13 -7.53
N PRO A 30 0.18 13.85 -7.11
CA PRO A 30 1.29 13.38 -6.28
C PRO A 30 2.65 13.49 -6.99
N LEU A 31 2.68 13.64 -8.32
CA LEU A 31 3.91 13.80 -9.10
C LEU A 31 4.54 15.19 -9.01
N GLU A 32 3.81 16.19 -8.51
CA GLU A 32 4.34 17.54 -8.30
C GLU A 32 5.20 17.65 -7.03
N TYR A 33 5.18 16.62 -6.17
CA TYR A 33 5.98 16.59 -4.96
C TYR A 33 7.37 16.01 -5.23
N ASP A 34 8.37 16.58 -4.57
CA ASP A 34 9.75 16.07 -4.56
C ASP A 34 9.90 14.87 -3.63
N LEU A 35 9.14 14.82 -2.54
CA LEU A 35 9.12 13.73 -1.56
C LEU A 35 7.69 13.23 -1.34
N ILE A 36 7.48 11.92 -1.46
CA ILE A 36 6.19 11.28 -1.23
C ILE A 36 6.32 10.26 -0.10
N ILE A 37 5.60 10.49 0.99
CA ILE A 37 5.58 9.57 2.14
C ILE A 37 4.38 8.63 2.01
N LEU A 38 4.63 7.34 1.79
CA LEU A 38 3.59 6.34 1.61
C LEU A 38 3.46 5.46 2.85
N GLY A 39 2.25 5.45 3.40
CA GLY A 39 1.87 4.64 4.55
C GLY A 39 0.89 3.53 4.18
N THR A 40 1.15 2.29 4.60
CA THR A 40 0.11 1.24 4.53
C THR A 40 0.05 0.41 5.81
N PRO A 41 -1.16 0.09 6.30
CA PRO A 41 -1.30 -1.00 7.25
C PRO A 41 -0.99 -2.33 6.56
N VAL A 42 -0.45 -3.31 7.29
CA VAL A 42 -0.30 -4.69 6.81
C VAL A 42 -1.64 -5.40 6.84
N TRP A 43 -2.10 -5.83 5.67
CA TRP A 43 -3.31 -6.62 5.50
C TRP A 43 -2.93 -7.99 4.96
N ALA A 44 -3.08 -9.03 5.79
CA ALA A 44 -2.77 -10.42 5.43
C ALA A 44 -1.41 -10.57 4.70
N TRP A 45 -0.33 -10.02 5.28
CA TRP A 45 1.03 -10.10 4.73
C TRP A 45 1.25 -9.35 3.41
N ASN A 46 0.35 -8.44 3.06
CA ASN A 46 0.41 -7.68 1.81
C ASN A 46 0.04 -6.21 2.01
N ILE A 47 0.37 -5.38 1.03
CA ILE A 47 -0.04 -3.97 0.99
C ILE A 47 -1.56 -3.87 0.80
N SER A 48 -2.14 -2.81 1.36
CA SER A 48 -3.58 -2.59 1.34
C SER A 48 -4.11 -2.43 -0.10
N PRO A 49 -5.33 -2.92 -0.40
CA PRO A 49 -5.98 -2.72 -1.70
C PRO A 49 -6.01 -1.26 -2.21
N PRO A 50 -6.23 -0.23 -1.37
CA PRO A 50 -6.14 1.15 -1.83
C PRO A 50 -4.73 1.55 -2.27
N MET A 51 -3.68 1.10 -1.58
CA MET A 51 -2.29 1.40 -1.97
C MET A 51 -1.95 0.80 -3.35
N ARG A 52 -2.42 -0.42 -3.64
CA ARG A 52 -2.27 -1.01 -4.99
C ARG A 52 -2.98 -0.22 -6.07
N SER A 53 -4.18 0.26 -5.77
CA SER A 53 -4.94 1.06 -6.72
C SER A 53 -4.23 2.41 -6.96
N PHE A 54 -3.64 2.99 -5.92
CA PHE A 54 -2.85 4.21 -6.01
C PHE A 54 -1.59 4.03 -6.87
N LEU A 55 -0.77 3.00 -6.60
CA LEU A 55 0.43 2.69 -7.39
C LEU A 55 0.12 2.28 -8.83
N SER A 56 -1.10 1.81 -9.11
CA SER A 56 -1.56 1.53 -10.47
C SER A 56 -2.06 2.77 -11.20
N MET A 57 -2.39 3.86 -10.50
CA MET A 57 -2.88 5.11 -11.08
C MET A 57 -1.77 6.15 -11.24
N PHE A 58 -0.77 6.14 -10.36
CA PHE A 58 0.32 7.09 -10.34
C PHE A 58 1.65 6.37 -10.47
N ASP A 59 2.41 6.71 -11.51
CA ASP A 59 3.76 6.20 -11.68
C ASP A 59 4.74 7.03 -10.85
N LEU A 60 5.25 6.44 -9.77
CA LEU A 60 6.23 7.07 -8.87
C LEU A 60 7.68 6.75 -9.26
N ASN A 61 7.90 6.25 -10.47
CA ASN A 61 9.24 5.97 -10.97
C ASN A 61 10.13 7.21 -10.91
N SER A 62 11.37 7.03 -10.44
CA SER A 62 12.36 8.10 -10.22
C SER A 62 11.95 9.19 -9.20
N LYS A 63 10.84 9.05 -8.47
CA LYS A 63 10.48 9.94 -7.36
C LYS A 63 11.06 9.45 -6.04
N ASN A 64 11.38 10.40 -5.16
CA ASN A 64 11.80 10.08 -3.82
C ASN A 64 10.58 9.66 -2.99
N VAL A 65 10.62 8.45 -2.47
CA VAL A 65 9.54 7.88 -1.66
C VAL A 65 10.08 7.45 -0.30
N ALA A 66 9.35 7.78 0.74
CA ALA A 66 9.61 7.32 2.10
C ALA A 66 8.47 6.42 2.55
N LEU A 67 8.78 5.23 3.04
CA LEU A 67 7.78 4.20 3.30
C LEU A 67 7.59 4.01 4.79
N TRP A 68 6.34 3.96 5.23
CA TRP A 68 6.04 3.51 6.59
C TRP A 68 4.94 2.47 6.60
N MET A 69 5.02 1.55 7.55
CA MET A 69 4.10 0.44 7.65
C MET A 69 3.76 0.13 9.08
N SER A 70 2.47 -0.05 9.37
CA SER A 70 2.01 -0.52 10.68
C SER A 70 1.55 -1.97 10.60
N HIS A 71 2.03 -2.82 11.50
CA HIS A 71 1.69 -4.25 11.53
C HIS A 71 1.38 -4.74 12.94
N ALA A 72 0.56 -5.79 13.06
CA ALA A 72 0.27 -6.43 14.34
C ALA A 72 1.17 -7.65 14.64
N GLY A 73 1.57 -8.38 13.59
CA GLY A 73 2.38 -9.60 13.66
C GLY A 73 3.76 -9.41 13.04
N ASP A 74 4.22 -10.38 12.25
CA ASP A 74 5.44 -10.24 11.47
C ASP A 74 5.17 -9.39 10.20
N GLY A 75 5.94 -8.32 10.03
CA GLY A 75 5.79 -7.35 8.95
C GLY A 75 6.74 -7.60 7.77
N VAL A 76 7.71 -8.50 7.89
CA VAL A 76 8.85 -8.59 6.96
C VAL A 76 8.39 -8.86 5.52
N LYS A 77 7.49 -9.83 5.33
CA LYS A 77 6.96 -10.16 3.99
C LYS A 77 6.19 -9.02 3.34
N ALA A 78 5.46 -8.24 4.13
CA ALA A 78 4.70 -7.11 3.62
C ALA A 78 5.63 -5.96 3.20
N MET A 79 6.73 -5.74 3.94
CA MET A 79 7.75 -4.75 3.58
C MET A 79 8.46 -5.12 2.29
N ILE A 80 8.88 -6.39 2.14
CA ILE A 80 9.52 -6.88 0.91
C ILE A 80 8.61 -6.61 -0.30
N ARG A 81 7.34 -7.02 -0.20
CA ARG A 81 6.35 -6.75 -1.25
C ARG A 81 6.16 -5.27 -1.51
N PHE A 82 6.15 -4.44 -0.47
CA PHE A 82 5.97 -3.00 -0.65
C PHE A 82 7.13 -2.38 -1.44
N LYS A 83 8.36 -2.84 -1.18
CA LYS A 83 9.54 -2.45 -1.95
C LYS A 83 9.48 -2.97 -3.40
N GLU A 84 9.03 -4.21 -3.63
CA GLU A 84 8.82 -4.76 -4.97
C GLU A 84 7.82 -3.92 -5.80
N PHE A 85 6.72 -3.47 -5.18
CA PHE A 85 5.75 -2.59 -5.85
C PHE A 85 6.31 -1.20 -6.19
N LEU A 86 7.45 -0.82 -5.61
CA LEU A 86 8.10 0.48 -5.75
C LEU A 86 9.53 0.37 -6.30
N GLU A 87 9.85 -0.74 -6.98
CA GLU A 87 11.20 -1.02 -7.48
C GLU A 87 11.76 0.06 -8.42
N GLY A 88 10.90 0.80 -9.13
CA GLY A 88 11.31 1.91 -9.97
C GLY A 88 11.33 3.30 -9.28
N ALA A 89 10.85 3.40 -8.04
CA ALA A 89 10.91 4.62 -7.23
C ALA A 89 12.20 4.66 -6.40
N ASN A 90 12.68 5.87 -6.08
CA ASN A 90 13.84 6.04 -5.20
C ASN A 90 13.39 5.95 -3.74
N ILE A 91 13.52 4.79 -3.13
CA ILE A 91 13.15 4.58 -1.73
C ILE A 91 14.26 5.17 -0.84
N ILE A 92 14.01 6.35 -0.28
CA ILE A 92 14.97 7.04 0.62
C ILE A 92 15.12 6.26 1.93
N ASP A 93 13.99 5.95 2.57
CA ASP A 93 13.99 5.21 3.83
C ASP A 93 12.65 4.47 4.04
N SER A 94 12.67 3.45 4.89
CA SER A 94 11.51 2.64 5.24
C SER A 94 11.46 2.30 6.73
N ILE A 95 10.36 2.60 7.40
CA ILE A 95 10.14 2.29 8.82
C ILE A 95 8.93 1.38 9.05
N THR A 96 9.00 0.54 10.08
CA THR A 96 7.89 -0.33 10.49
C THR A 96 7.52 -0.12 11.95
N PHE A 97 6.22 -0.04 12.23
CA PHE A 97 5.69 0.08 13.58
C PHE A 97 4.84 -1.14 13.95
N GLN A 98 5.26 -1.86 14.98
CA GLN A 98 4.51 -3.00 15.50
C GLN A 98 3.51 -2.54 16.58
N ILE A 99 2.21 -2.57 16.25
CA ILE A 99 1.11 -2.13 17.13
C ILE A 99 1.44 -0.80 17.83
N PRO A 100 1.57 0.31 17.07
CA PRO A 100 2.12 1.57 17.58
C PRO A 100 1.35 2.16 18.78
N LEU A 101 0.05 1.81 18.89
CA LEU A 101 -0.84 2.29 19.95
C LEU A 101 -0.76 1.48 21.25
N LYS A 102 -0.19 0.26 21.23
CA LYS A 102 -0.28 -0.70 22.34
C LYS A 102 1.08 -1.04 22.95
N LYS A 103 2.18 -0.83 22.22
CA LYS A 103 3.56 -0.92 22.73
C LYS A 103 4.22 0.45 22.61
N ASN A 104 4.72 0.99 23.72
CA ASN A 104 5.61 2.16 23.78
C ASN A 104 5.23 3.31 22.83
N SER A 105 4.04 3.89 23.05
CA SER A 105 3.50 5.01 22.24
C SER A 105 4.52 6.15 22.07
N ASP A 106 5.21 6.52 23.15
CA ASP A 106 6.10 7.69 23.12
C ASP A 106 7.42 7.40 22.40
N GLU A 107 7.97 6.20 22.56
CA GLU A 107 9.14 5.73 21.80
C GLU A 107 8.83 5.63 20.30
N ASN A 108 7.62 5.19 19.92
CA ASN A 108 7.22 5.13 18.51
C ASN A 108 7.05 6.54 17.91
N LYS A 109 6.57 7.52 18.68
CA LYS A 109 6.52 8.91 18.25
C LYS A 109 7.93 9.46 18.04
N GLU A 110 8.83 9.26 18.99
CA GLU A 110 10.22 9.70 18.86
C GLU A 110 10.91 9.05 17.66
N LYS A 111 10.72 7.74 17.45
CA LYS A 111 11.21 7.03 16.27
C LYS A 111 10.64 7.58 14.97
N ALA A 112 9.35 7.89 14.92
CA ALA A 112 8.73 8.49 13.73
C ALA A 112 9.28 9.89 13.44
N ILE A 113 9.52 10.70 14.48
CA ILE A 113 10.12 12.03 14.36
C ILE A 113 11.57 11.93 13.91
N ALA A 114 12.37 11.05 14.50
CA ALA A 114 13.76 10.85 14.11
C ALA A 114 13.87 10.34 12.67
N TRP A 115 12.99 9.42 12.28
CA TRP A 115 12.91 8.90 10.92
C TRP A 115 12.58 9.99 9.90
N ILE A 116 11.52 10.78 10.14
CA ILE A 116 11.15 11.83 9.19
C ILE A 116 12.23 12.91 9.08
N GLN A 117 12.92 13.23 10.18
CA GLN A 117 14.07 14.14 10.16
C GLN A 117 15.23 13.59 9.34
N GLY A 118 15.47 12.28 9.37
CA GLY A 118 16.46 11.61 8.51
C GLY A 118 16.08 11.72 7.04
N VAL A 119 14.83 11.37 6.70
CA VAL A 119 14.31 11.45 5.33
C VAL A 119 14.44 12.86 4.74
N ILE A 120 14.16 13.91 5.52
CA ILE A 120 14.26 15.30 5.06
C ILE A 120 15.71 15.76 4.90
N LYS A 121 16.65 15.24 5.69
CA LYS A 121 18.07 15.61 5.61
C LYS A 121 18.80 14.99 4.43
N GLU A 122 18.29 13.87 3.92
CA GLU A 122 18.86 13.14 2.79
C GLU A 122 18.36 13.66 1.41
N GLN A 123 17.53 14.71 1.42
CA GLN A 123 17.08 15.44 0.22
C GLN A 123 17.96 16.66 -0.06
#